data_AF-A0A645B273-F1
#
_entry.id   AF-A0A645B273-F1
#
_cell.length_a   1.000
_cell.length_b   1.000
_cell.length_c   1.000
_cell.angle_alpha   90.00
_cell.angle_beta   90.00
_cell.angle_gamma   90.00
#
_symmetry.space_group_name_H-M   'P 1'
#
loop_
_entity.id
_entity.type
_entity.pdbx_description
1 polymer ?
#
loop_
_entity_poly.entity_id
_entity_poly.type
_entity_poly.pdbx_seq_one_letter_code
_entity_poly.pdbx_strand_id
1 'polypeptide(L)'
;MNHFQTMRSVIIPQALRNIMPQIGNNLIINIKDTSVLNVISVTELYFSSKSAAGVYYKYFEVFFITCAIYFIMTFTVSRLLRWVEGRMAGPRDYQLVAYDPMQDPCGHFPMPTRKEQ
;
A
#
# COMPACT_ATOMS: atom_id res chain seq x y z
N MET A 1 -20.91 6.04 26.22
CA MET A 1 -19.88 6.63 25.33
C MET A 1 -20.58 7.60 24.40
N ASN A 2 -20.09 8.84 24.29
CA ASN A 2 -20.63 9.80 23.32
C ASN A 2 -20.18 9.38 21.91
N HIS A 3 -21.02 9.60 20.87
CA HIS A 3 -20.71 9.24 19.48
C HIS A 3 -19.32 9.73 19.04
N PHE A 4 -18.96 10.94 19.45
CA PHE A 4 -17.65 11.54 19.16
C PHE A 4 -16.49 10.79 19.82
N GLN A 5 -16.70 10.27 21.03
CA GLN A 5 -15.70 9.51 21.79
C GLN A 5 -15.49 8.12 21.17
N THR A 6 -16.57 7.48 20.70
CA THR A 6 -16.51 6.20 19.97
C THR A 6 -15.81 6.34 18.63
N MET A 7 -16.13 7.38 17.86
CA MET A 7 -15.50 7.66 16.57
C MET A 7 -13.98 7.82 16.69
N ARG A 8 -13.52 8.67 17.63
CA ARG A 8 -12.09 8.96 17.79
C ARG A 8 -11.29 7.79 18.39
N SER A 9 -11.87 7.05 19.32
CA SER A 9 -11.13 6.05 20.10
C SER A 9 -11.17 4.65 19.50
N VAL A 10 -12.18 4.34 18.70
CA VAL A 10 -12.41 2.98 18.16
C VAL A 10 -12.41 2.96 16.65
N ILE A 11 -13.31 3.73 16.02
CA ILE A 11 -13.59 3.61 14.58
C ILE A 11 -12.45 4.20 13.73
N ILE A 12 -12.01 5.42 14.01
CA ILE A 12 -10.94 6.10 13.28
C ILE A 12 -9.62 5.29 13.29
N PRO A 13 -9.08 4.84 14.44
CA PRO A 13 -7.82 4.10 14.44
C PRO A 13 -7.91 2.76 13.71
N GLN A 14 -9.08 2.09 13.76
CA GLN A 14 -9.29 0.84 13.03
C GLN A 14 -9.44 1.08 11.52
N ALA A 15 -10.20 2.10 11.12
CA ALA A 15 -10.35 2.50 9.72
C ALA A 15 -9.02 2.91 9.09
N LEU A 16 -8.21 3.71 9.80
CA LEU A 16 -6.88 4.13 9.34
C LEU A 16 -5.96 2.94 9.06
N ARG A 17 -5.93 1.93 9.94
CA ARG A 17 -5.14 0.70 9.73
C ARG A 17 -5.57 -0.06 8.47
N ASN A 18 -6.87 -0.06 8.15
CA ASN A 18 -7.40 -0.76 6.99
C ASN A 18 -7.18 0.00 5.66
N ILE A 19 -7.25 1.34 5.66
CA ILE A 19 -7.10 2.14 4.42
C ILE A 19 -5.65 2.49 4.07
N MET A 20 -4.74 2.52 5.05
CA MET A 20 -3.33 2.86 4.82
C MET A 20 -2.62 2.01 3.74
N PRO A 21 -2.79 0.66 3.70
CA PRO A 21 -2.22 -0.16 2.62
C PRO A 21 -2.70 0.27 1.23
N GLN A 22 -4.01 0.55 1.10
CA GLN A 22 -4.63 0.94 -0.15
C GLN A 22 -4.16 2.33 -0.61
N ILE A 23 -4.02 3.28 0.33
CA ILE A 23 -3.51 4.63 0.04
C ILE A 23 -2.07 4.55 -0.51
N GLY A 24 -1.23 3.73 0.09
CA GLY A 24 0.16 3.58 -0.36
C GLY A 24 0.27 2.97 -1.76
N ASN A 25 -0.56 1.97 -2.07
CA ASN A 25 -0.58 1.40 -3.42
C ASN A 25 -1.05 2.44 -4.46
N ASN A 26 -2.11 3.19 -4.13
CA ASN A 26 -2.58 4.29 -4.97
C ASN A 26 -1.53 5.38 -5.16
N LEU A 27 -0.70 5.69 -4.15
CA LEU A 27 0.39 6.65 -4.28
C LEU A 27 1.43 6.19 -5.33
N ILE A 28 1.81 4.90 -5.32
CA ILE A 28 2.77 4.33 -6.29
C ILE A 28 2.21 4.39 -7.71
N ILE A 29 0.91 4.13 -7.88
CA ILE A 29 0.23 4.22 -9.17
C ILE A 29 0.24 5.68 -9.65
N ASN A 30 -0.18 6.62 -8.81
CA ASN A 30 -0.23 8.03 -9.16
C ASN A 30 1.14 8.59 -9.58
N ILE A 31 2.24 8.21 -8.91
CA ILE A 31 3.60 8.64 -9.30
C ILE A 31 3.93 8.25 -10.75
N LYS A 32 3.48 7.06 -11.19
CA LYS A 32 3.72 6.62 -12.57
C LYS A 32 2.77 7.28 -13.53
N ASP A 33 1.50 7.40 -13.15
CA ASP A 33 0.45 8.01 -13.99
C ASP A 33 0.67 9.50 -14.20
N THR A 34 1.36 10.22 -13.28
CA THR A 34 1.74 11.62 -13.55
C THR A 34 2.55 11.73 -14.83
N SER A 35 3.42 10.73 -15.12
CA SER A 35 4.31 10.71 -16.31
C SER A 35 3.55 10.88 -17.63
N VAL A 36 2.28 10.48 -17.64
CA VAL A 36 1.38 10.60 -18.80
C VAL A 36 0.92 12.05 -18.99
N LEU A 37 0.85 12.85 -17.92
CA LEU A 37 0.46 14.27 -17.93
C LEU A 37 1.44 15.16 -18.71
N ASN A 38 2.68 14.71 -18.97
CA ASN A 38 3.58 15.35 -19.95
C ASN A 38 2.88 15.62 -21.30
N VAL A 39 1.92 14.78 -21.72
CA VAL A 39 1.20 14.97 -23.01
C VAL A 39 0.47 16.31 -23.09
N ILE A 40 0.01 16.85 -21.95
CA ILE A 40 -0.62 18.17 -21.83
C ILE A 40 0.38 19.24 -21.34
N SER A 41 1.68 18.99 -21.47
CA SER A 41 2.79 19.87 -21.09
C SER A 41 2.88 20.19 -19.59
N VAL A 42 2.44 19.27 -18.72
CA VAL A 42 2.71 19.39 -17.28
C VAL A 42 4.19 19.15 -17.01
N THR A 43 4.81 20.06 -16.26
CA THR A 43 6.23 19.95 -15.92
C THR A 43 6.43 18.94 -14.80
N GLU A 44 7.07 17.82 -15.13
CA GLU A 44 7.40 16.73 -14.22
C GLU A 44 8.74 16.08 -14.62
N LEU A 45 9.12 14.97 -13.97
CA LEU A 45 10.38 14.27 -14.23
C LEU A 45 10.50 13.81 -15.69
N TYR A 46 9.45 13.19 -16.26
CA TYR A 46 9.46 12.76 -17.65
C TYR A 46 9.54 13.94 -18.63
N PHE A 47 8.87 15.07 -18.33
CA PHE A 47 8.94 16.29 -19.13
C PHE A 47 10.34 16.91 -19.12
N SER A 48 10.95 17.01 -17.94
CA SER A 48 12.32 17.50 -17.78
C SER A 48 13.31 16.61 -18.54
N SER A 49 13.14 15.28 -18.46
CA SER A 49 13.97 14.32 -19.17
C SER A 49 13.83 14.45 -20.70
N LYS A 50 12.60 14.62 -21.21
CA LYS A 50 12.35 14.86 -22.64
C LYS A 50 13.01 16.15 -23.12
N SER A 51 12.96 17.21 -22.31
CA SER A 51 13.62 18.49 -22.60
C SER A 51 15.14 18.34 -22.65
N ALA A 52 15.74 17.69 -21.64
CA ALA A 52 17.17 17.41 -21.61
C ALA A 52 17.63 16.54 -22.78
N ALA A 53 16.87 15.50 -23.12
CA ALA A 53 17.14 14.64 -24.27
C ALA A 53 17.14 15.43 -25.59
N GLY A 54 16.26 16.43 -25.72
CA GLY A 54 16.22 17.33 -26.87
C GLY A 54 17.41 18.29 -26.96
N VAL A 55 17.91 18.79 -25.82
CA VAL A 55 19.08 19.68 -25.76
C VAL A 55 20.38 18.94 -26.05
N TYR A 56 20.55 17.75 -25.45
CA TYR A 56 21.79 16.97 -25.55
C TYR A 56 21.78 15.97 -26.73
N TYR A 57 20.65 15.83 -27.44
CA TYR A 57 20.43 14.84 -28.50
C TYR A 57 20.71 13.38 -28.08
N LYS A 58 20.64 13.09 -26.78
CA LYS A 58 20.99 11.79 -26.16
C LYS A 58 19.75 11.12 -25.57
N TYR A 59 18.81 10.70 -26.43
CA TYR A 59 17.54 10.12 -25.99
C TYR A 59 17.69 8.82 -25.18
N PHE A 60 18.56 7.91 -25.62
CA PHE A 60 18.72 6.61 -24.96
C PHE A 60 19.27 6.76 -23.53
N GLU A 61 20.39 7.47 -23.37
CA GLU A 61 21.04 7.67 -22.07
C GLU A 61 20.10 8.41 -21.09
N VAL A 62 19.44 9.47 -21.56
CA VAL A 62 18.55 10.27 -20.71
C VAL A 62 17.34 9.45 -20.26
N PHE A 63 16.63 8.76 -21.16
CA PHE A 63 15.48 7.95 -20.77
C PHE A 63 15.85 6.74 -19.92
N PHE A 64 17.03 6.14 -20.12
CA PHE A 64 17.51 5.07 -19.25
C PHE A 64 17.70 5.57 -17.81
N ILE A 65 18.30 6.75 -17.63
CA ILE A 65 18.44 7.40 -16.31
C ILE A 65 17.05 7.72 -15.73
N THR A 66 16.13 8.26 -16.53
CA THR A 66 14.75 8.52 -16.09
C THR A 66 14.07 7.26 -15.58
N CYS A 67 14.16 6.14 -16.30
CA CYS A 67 13.63 4.85 -15.87
C CYS A 67 14.25 4.39 -14.54
N ALA A 68 15.57 4.52 -14.39
CA ALA A 68 16.25 4.18 -13.14
C ALA A 68 15.77 5.05 -11.96
N ILE A 69 15.55 6.35 -12.18
CA ILE A 69 15.02 7.25 -11.15
C ILE A 69 13.59 6.84 -10.75
N TYR A 70 12.69 6.60 -11.72
CA TYR A 70 11.34 6.12 -11.42
C TYR A 70 11.35 4.77 -10.70
N PHE A 71 12.27 3.86 -11.06
CA PHE A 71 12.43 2.60 -10.37
C PHE A 71 12.89 2.78 -8.91
N ILE A 72 13.93 3.58 -8.66
CA ILE A 72 14.40 3.87 -7.29
C ILE A 72 13.30 4.54 -6.47
N MET A 73 12.58 5.50 -7.04
CA MET A 73 11.48 6.21 -6.38
C MET A 73 10.35 5.25 -6.01
N THR A 74 9.87 4.44 -6.96
CA THR A 74 8.79 3.48 -6.70
C THR A 74 9.22 2.36 -5.75
N PHE A 75 10.47 1.90 -5.85
CA PHE A 75 11.04 0.90 -4.96
C PHE A 75 11.17 1.41 -3.51
N THR A 76 11.67 2.64 -3.33
CA THR A 76 11.78 3.27 -2.00
C THR A 76 10.42 3.49 -1.36
N VAL A 77 9.43 3.97 -2.11
CA VAL A 77 8.04 4.11 -1.63
C VAL A 77 7.41 2.76 -1.30
N SER A 78 7.60 1.74 -2.14
CA SER A 78 7.11 0.38 -1.87
C SER A 78 7.73 -0.21 -0.60
N ARG A 79 9.04 0.00 -0.39
CA ARG A 79 9.73 -0.45 0.83
C ARG A 79 9.24 0.28 2.06
N LEU A 80 9.03 1.60 1.97
CA LEU A 80 8.48 2.42 3.05
C LEU A 80 7.06 1.96 3.39
N LEU A 81 6.23 1.70 2.39
CA LEU A 81 4.87 1.19 2.60
C LEU A 81 4.89 -0.15 3.36
N ARG A 82 5.71 -1.11 2.93
CA ARG A 82 5.85 -2.40 3.62
C ARG A 82 6.34 -2.25 5.06
N TRP A 83 7.21 -1.27 5.32
CA TRP A 83 7.67 -0.96 6.68
C TRP A 83 6.54 -0.38 7.53
N VAL A 84 5.76 0.54 6.98
CA VAL A 84 4.59 1.13 7.66
C VAL A 84 3.51 0.08 7.92
N GLU A 85 3.21 -0.78 6.94
CA GLU A 85 2.31 -1.93 7.09
C GLU A 85 2.79 -2.87 8.20
N GLY A 86 4.08 -3.21 8.24
CA GLY A 86 4.66 -4.06 9.28
C GLY A 86 4.55 -3.48 10.69
N ARG A 87 4.48 -2.15 10.83
CA ARG A 87 4.23 -1.50 12.14
C ARG A 87 2.76 -1.46 12.53
N MET A 88 1.84 -1.55 11.56
CA MET A 88 0.39 -1.53 11.79
C MET A 88 -0.20 -2.93 11.93
N ALA A 89 0.41 -3.93 11.31
CA ALA A 89 0.07 -5.33 11.49
C ALA A 89 0.41 -5.75 12.93
N GLY A 90 -0.62 -5.80 13.79
CA GLY A 90 -0.51 -6.43 15.10
C GLY A 90 -0.19 -7.92 14.98
N PRO A 91 0.13 -8.61 16.10
CA PRO A 91 0.43 -10.04 16.11
C PRO A 91 -0.68 -10.80 15.37
N ARG A 92 -0.31 -11.57 14.34
CA ARG A 92 -1.23 -12.42 13.56
C ARG A 92 -1.56 -13.72 14.30
N ASP A 93 -1.50 -13.69 15.63
CA ASP A 93 -1.88 -14.80 16.48
C ASP A 93 -3.40 -14.77 16.65
N TYR A 94 -4.11 -15.09 15.56
CA TYR A 94 -5.51 -15.47 15.66
C TYR A 94 -5.50 -16.88 16.27
N GLN A 95 -5.63 -16.97 17.59
CA GLN A 95 -5.97 -18.25 18.22
C GLN A 95 -7.40 -18.56 17.78
N LEU A 96 -7.54 -19.35 16.71
CA LEU A 96 -8.83 -19.85 16.27
C LEU A 96 -9.48 -20.51 17.48
N VAL A 97 -10.63 -20.00 17.89
CA VAL A 97 -11.43 -20.59 18.96
C VAL A 97 -11.82 -21.98 18.47
N ALA A 98 -11.05 -22.99 18.88
CA ALA A 98 -11.27 -24.37 18.51
C ALA A 98 -12.52 -24.95 19.18
N TYR A 99 -13.14 -24.20 20.10
CA TYR A 99 -14.28 -24.64 20.89
C TYR A 99 -15.12 -23.45 21.36
N ASP A 100 -16.37 -23.36 20.92
CA ASP A 100 -17.38 -22.47 21.47
C ASP A 100 -18.26 -23.26 22.46
N PRO A 101 -18.11 -23.06 23.79
CA PRO A 101 -18.89 -23.78 24.79
C PRO A 101 -20.39 -23.49 24.74
N MET A 102 -20.82 -22.43 24.05
CA MET A 102 -22.24 -22.11 23.87
C MET A 102 -22.87 -22.88 22.71
N GLN A 103 -22.05 -23.31 21.74
CA GLN A 103 -22.52 -23.94 20.50
C GLN A 103 -22.51 -25.47 20.57
N ASP A 104 -21.86 -26.04 21.60
CA ASP A 104 -21.64 -27.48 21.71
C ASP A 104 -21.96 -28.02 23.13
N PRO A 105 -23.25 -28.14 23.49
CA PRO A 105 -23.67 -28.65 24.80
C PRO A 105 -23.39 -30.16 24.99
N CYS A 106 -23.07 -30.88 23.91
CA CYS A 106 -22.98 -32.35 23.90
C CYS A 106 -21.54 -32.90 23.77
N GLY A 107 -20.52 -32.05 23.82
CA GLY A 107 -19.12 -32.47 23.82
C GLY A 107 -18.50 -32.55 22.42
N HIS A 108 -17.48 -31.69 22.27
CA HIS A 108 -16.43 -31.66 21.26
C HIS A 108 -16.75 -32.27 19.87
N PHE A 109 -17.42 -31.51 19.02
CA PHE A 109 -17.33 -31.74 17.57
C PHE A 109 -15.99 -31.22 17.03
N PRO A 110 -15.14 -32.08 16.45
CA PRO A 110 -13.93 -31.61 15.80
C PRO A 110 -14.31 -30.84 14.53
N MET A 111 -14.13 -29.51 14.56
CA MET A 111 -14.27 -28.68 13.37
C MET A 111 -13.10 -28.97 12.42
N PRO A 112 -13.36 -29.20 11.12
CA PRO A 112 -12.29 -29.35 10.15
C PRO A 112 -11.58 -28.00 10.02
N THR A 113 -10.42 -27.87 10.68
CA THR A 113 -9.52 -26.74 10.47
C THR A 113 -9.12 -26.76 8.99
N ARG A 114 -9.69 -25.85 8.19
CA ARG A 114 -9.25 -25.64 6.82
C ARG A 114 -7.80 -25.17 6.91
N LYS A 115 -6.85 -26.08 6.63
CA LYS A 115 -5.43 -25.75 6.51
C LYS A 115 -5.31 -24.57 5.56
N GLU A 116 -4.76 -23.47 6.06
CA GLU A 116 -4.38 -22.32 5.24
C GLU A 116 -3.46 -22.82 4.12
N GLN A 117 -3.88 -22.60 2.87
CA GLN A 117 -3.03 -22.58 1.68
C GLN A 117 -2.79 -21.13 1.31
#